data_AF-A0A365NZT4-F1
#
_entry.id   AF-A0A365NZT4-F1
#
_cell.length_a   1.000
_cell.length_b   1.000
_cell.length_c   1.000
_cell.angle_alpha   90.00
_cell.angle_beta   90.00
_cell.angle_gamma   90.00
#
_symmetry.space_group_name_H-M   'P 1'
#
loop_
_entity.id
_entity.type
_entity.pdbx_description
1 polymer ?
#
loop_
_entity_poly.entity_id
_entity_poly.type
_entity_poly.pdbx_seq_one_letter_code
_entity_poly.pdbx_strand_id
1 'polypeptide(L)'
;MSLNPSFQILKTESMTKKDFFRIIIKLFGLYSLVISLFTFVPQNISNLYIYRDELSFLLVLIGSFLLLIALFLFLLFQTDWIIDKLNLTANFDDDQIVLGNLNTNSIYTFAIILIGGFMVIDNFPILLMDLINELKLRTSNYSIPNHDTNYFWFAVNFLNVIIGYLLVTNCKSIASFLDKK
;
A
#
# COMPACT_ATOMS: atom_id res chain seq x y z
N MET A 1 21.85 53.77 -14.89
CA MET A 1 20.52 53.46 -14.32
C MET A 1 19.90 52.38 -15.19
N SER A 2 20.11 51.11 -14.84
CA SER A 2 19.36 49.98 -15.41
C SER A 2 19.47 48.82 -14.41
N LEU A 3 18.43 48.65 -13.59
CA LEU A 3 18.33 47.52 -12.67
C LEU A 3 18.02 46.26 -13.49
N ASN A 4 18.81 45.23 -13.22
CA ASN A 4 18.81 43.90 -13.83
C ASN A 4 17.47 43.16 -13.58
N PRO A 5 16.81 42.59 -14.61
CA PRO A 5 15.56 41.85 -14.46
C PRO A 5 15.75 40.38 -14.06
N SER A 6 16.76 40.06 -13.23
CA SER A 6 17.07 38.69 -12.81
C SER A 6 16.22 38.16 -11.64
N PHE A 7 15.14 38.85 -11.26
CA PHE A 7 14.16 38.36 -10.27
C PHE A 7 12.95 37.71 -10.96
N GLN A 8 13.20 36.73 -11.82
CA GLN A 8 12.15 35.79 -12.22
C GLN A 8 11.95 34.77 -11.09
N ILE A 9 10.99 35.10 -10.23
CA ILE A 9 10.00 34.19 -9.63
C ILE A 9 10.57 32.79 -9.31
N LEU A 10 10.97 32.59 -8.04
CA LEU A 10 10.93 31.26 -7.44
C LEU A 10 9.48 30.79 -7.54
N LYS A 11 9.15 30.04 -8.61
CA LYS A 11 7.88 29.34 -8.73
C LYS A 11 7.91 28.28 -7.63
N THR A 12 7.36 28.59 -6.48
CA THR A 12 7.02 27.59 -5.48
C THR A 12 6.15 26.56 -6.20
N GLU A 13 6.66 25.36 -6.40
CA GLU A 13 5.87 24.27 -6.99
C GLU A 13 4.77 23.90 -5.99
N SER A 14 3.62 24.56 -6.13
CA SER A 14 2.41 24.24 -5.40
C SER A 14 1.69 23.12 -6.13
N MET A 15 1.55 21.97 -5.48
CA MET A 15 0.71 20.87 -5.96
C MET A 15 -0.57 20.78 -5.15
N THR A 16 -1.66 20.32 -5.75
CA THR A 16 -2.89 20.08 -4.99
C THR A 16 -2.68 18.89 -4.05
N LYS A 17 -3.38 18.90 -2.91
CA LYS A 17 -3.32 17.79 -1.94
C LYS A 17 -3.74 16.47 -2.58
N LYS A 18 -4.77 16.52 -3.43
CA LYS A 18 -5.26 15.35 -4.15
C LYS A 18 -4.21 14.83 -5.13
N ASP A 19 -3.50 15.70 -5.86
CA ASP A 19 -2.43 15.27 -6.76
C ASP A 19 -1.25 14.64 -6.00
N PHE A 20 -0.89 15.20 -4.86
CA PHE A 20 0.16 14.63 -4.01
C PHE A 20 -0.18 13.22 -3.51
N PHE A 21 -1.36 13.04 -2.91
CA PHE A 21 -1.80 11.71 -2.47
C PHE A 21 -1.99 10.75 -3.64
N ARG A 22 -2.39 11.25 -4.81
CA ARG A 22 -2.47 10.45 -6.02
C ARG A 22 -1.09 9.90 -6.42
N ILE A 23 -0.05 10.73 -6.36
CA ILE A 23 1.33 10.28 -6.60
C ILE A 23 1.75 9.23 -5.57
N ILE A 24 1.49 9.48 -4.28
CA ILE A 24 1.85 8.54 -3.19
C ILE A 24 1.19 7.18 -3.38
N ILE A 25 -0.13 7.14 -3.60
CA ILE A 25 -0.86 5.87 -3.75
C ILE A 25 -0.39 5.13 -5.02
N LYS A 26 -0.05 5.84 -6.09
CA LYS A 26 0.52 5.22 -7.30
C LYS A 26 1.91 4.63 -7.04
N LEU A 27 2.76 5.33 -6.29
CA LEU A 27 4.07 4.81 -5.87
C LEU A 27 3.91 3.57 -5.00
N PHE A 28 2.97 3.61 -4.06
CA PHE A 28 2.56 2.50 -3.22
C PHE A 28 2.06 1.29 -4.01
N GLY A 29 1.19 1.51 -5.00
CA GLY A 29 0.73 0.45 -5.90
C GLY A 29 1.87 -0.17 -6.72
N LEU A 30 2.78 0.66 -7.24
CA LEU A 30 3.96 0.17 -7.96
C LEU A 30 4.88 -0.64 -7.05
N TYR A 31 5.15 -0.15 -5.84
CA TYR A 31 5.98 -0.85 -4.86
C TYR A 31 5.37 -2.20 -4.46
N SER A 32 4.07 -2.23 -4.18
CA SER A 32 3.32 -3.45 -3.90
C SER A 32 3.41 -4.48 -5.04
N LEU A 33 3.31 -4.03 -6.29
CA LEU A 33 3.49 -4.88 -7.46
C LEU A 33 4.89 -5.48 -7.50
N VAL A 34 5.93 -4.68 -7.28
CA VAL A 34 7.32 -5.16 -7.29
C VAL A 34 7.49 -6.24 -6.24
N ILE A 35 7.09 -5.99 -4.99
CA ILE A 35 7.16 -7.00 -3.91
C ILE A 35 6.41 -8.27 -4.32
N SER A 36 5.18 -8.12 -4.81
CA SER A 36 4.34 -9.25 -5.18
C SER A 36 4.95 -10.06 -6.31
N LEU A 37 5.53 -9.44 -7.34
CA LEU A 37 6.20 -10.15 -8.43
C LEU A 37 7.41 -10.95 -7.93
N PHE A 38 8.26 -10.34 -7.10
CA PHE A 38 9.49 -10.97 -6.62
C PHE A 38 9.25 -12.01 -5.51
N THR A 39 8.09 -12.01 -4.86
CA THR A 39 7.72 -13.02 -3.86
C THR A 39 6.84 -14.12 -4.48
N PHE A 40 5.77 -13.74 -5.18
CA PHE A 40 4.77 -14.65 -5.71
C PHE A 40 5.29 -15.50 -6.86
N VAL A 41 6.00 -14.90 -7.84
CA VAL A 41 6.45 -15.64 -9.03
C VAL A 41 7.43 -16.76 -8.65
N PRO A 42 8.52 -16.51 -7.90
CA PRO A 42 9.47 -17.57 -7.56
C PRO A 42 8.85 -18.68 -6.71
N GLN A 43 8.00 -18.31 -5.74
CA GLN A 43 7.34 -19.27 -4.86
C GLN A 43 6.43 -20.24 -5.63
N ASN A 44 5.75 -19.76 -6.67
CA ASN A 44 4.80 -20.58 -7.42
C ASN A 44 5.44 -21.38 -8.58
N ILE A 45 6.63 -21.02 -9.06
CA ILE A 45 7.34 -21.79 -10.10
C ILE A 45 7.62 -23.23 -9.62
N SER A 46 8.12 -23.38 -8.39
CA SER A 46 8.37 -24.71 -7.79
C SER A 46 7.08 -25.54 -7.73
N ASN A 47 5.98 -24.90 -7.34
CA ASN A 47 4.69 -25.56 -7.15
C ASN A 47 4.06 -26.02 -8.48
N LEU A 48 4.29 -25.30 -9.58
CA LEU A 48 3.80 -25.71 -10.91
C LEU A 48 4.35 -27.06 -11.35
N TYR A 49 5.60 -27.39 -11.00
CA TYR A 49 6.18 -28.69 -11.37
C TYR A 49 5.57 -29.84 -10.57
N ILE A 50 5.30 -29.61 -9.28
CA ILE A 50 4.80 -30.62 -8.34
C ILE A 50 3.31 -30.91 -8.59
N TYR A 51 2.50 -29.88 -8.84
CA TYR A 51 1.03 -30.00 -8.92
C TYR A 51 0.47 -29.83 -10.34
N ARG A 52 1.29 -30.06 -11.37
CA ARG A 52 0.91 -29.86 -12.79
C ARG A 52 -0.36 -30.60 -13.22
N ASP A 53 -0.64 -31.74 -12.58
CA ASP A 53 -1.75 -32.63 -12.94
C ASP A 53 -3.03 -32.30 -12.13
N GLU A 54 -2.98 -31.38 -11.16
CA GLU A 54 -4.14 -30.96 -10.38
C GLU A 54 -4.80 -29.69 -10.96
N LEU A 55 -5.92 -29.89 -11.66
CA LEU A 55 -6.70 -28.78 -12.24
C LEU A 55 -7.15 -27.75 -11.18
N SER A 56 -7.54 -28.21 -9.98
CA SER A 56 -7.93 -27.34 -8.86
C SER A 56 -6.80 -26.40 -8.45
N PHE A 57 -5.56 -26.90 -8.36
CA PHE A 57 -4.40 -26.10 -8.02
C PHE A 57 -4.12 -25.03 -9.09
N LEU A 58 -4.18 -25.41 -10.37
CA LEU A 58 -3.99 -24.48 -11.49
C LEU A 58 -5.03 -23.37 -11.49
N LEU A 59 -6.30 -23.68 -11.22
CA LEU A 59 -7.37 -22.68 -11.10
C LEU A 59 -7.10 -21.68 -9.96
N VAL A 60 -6.68 -22.17 -8.79
CA VAL A 60 -6.35 -21.29 -7.65
C VAL A 60 -5.12 -20.42 -7.96
N LEU A 61 -4.11 -20.96 -8.64
CA LEU A 61 -2.91 -20.22 -9.05
C LEU A 61 -3.24 -19.11 -10.06
N ILE A 62 -4.05 -19.42 -11.07
CA ILE A 62 -4.51 -18.41 -12.05
C ILE A 62 -5.39 -17.36 -11.37
N GLY A 63 -6.33 -17.79 -10.51
CA GLY A 63 -7.20 -16.90 -9.76
C GLY A 63 -6.44 -15.94 -8.86
N SER A 64 -5.37 -16.42 -8.20
CA SER A 64 -4.51 -15.57 -7.36
C SER A 64 -3.69 -14.57 -8.17
N PHE A 65 -3.16 -14.96 -9.33
CA PHE A 65 -2.54 -14.02 -10.27
C PHE A 65 -3.51 -12.92 -10.73
N LEU A 66 -4.73 -13.31 -11.13
CA LEU A 66 -5.77 -12.37 -11.56
C LEU A 66 -6.18 -11.43 -10.42
N LEU A 67 -6.29 -11.95 -9.20
CA LEU A 67 -6.60 -11.14 -8.01
C LEU A 67 -5.50 -10.09 -7.76
N LEU A 68 -4.22 -10.46 -7.83
CA LEU A 68 -3.11 -9.53 -7.65
C LEU A 68 -3.09 -8.44 -8.73
N ILE A 69 -3.30 -8.81 -10.00
CA ILE A 69 -3.40 -7.85 -11.10
C ILE A 69 -4.59 -6.91 -10.89
N ALA A 70 -5.76 -7.45 -10.54
CA ALA A 70 -6.96 -6.65 -10.27
C ALA A 70 -6.72 -5.65 -9.13
N LEU A 71 -6.04 -6.08 -8.07
CA LEU A 71 -5.69 -5.21 -6.94
C LEU A 71 -4.75 -4.09 -7.36
N PHE A 72 -3.73 -4.40 -8.16
CA PHE A 72 -2.81 -3.40 -8.69
C PHE A 72 -3.51 -2.37 -9.59
N LEU A 73 -4.34 -2.84 -10.53
CA LEU A 73 -5.14 -1.97 -11.39
C LEU A 73 -6.06 -1.09 -10.55
N PHE A 74 -6.65 -1.64 -9.48
CA PHE A 74 -7.45 -0.88 -8.54
C PHE A 74 -6.65 0.25 -7.88
N LEU A 75 -5.45 0.01 -7.34
CA LEU A 75 -4.63 1.07 -6.74
C LEU A 75 -4.23 2.17 -7.76
N LEU A 76 -3.93 1.80 -9.00
CA LEU A 76 -3.49 2.76 -10.02
C LEU A 76 -4.61 3.60 -10.65
N PHE A 77 -5.77 2.98 -10.89
CA PHE A 77 -6.86 3.62 -11.62
C PHE A 77 -7.96 4.16 -10.71
N GLN A 78 -8.15 3.59 -9.52
CA GLN A 78 -9.14 4.05 -8.54
C GLN A 78 -8.50 4.87 -7.42
N THR A 79 -7.39 5.54 -7.71
CA THR A 79 -6.66 6.33 -6.72
C THR A 79 -7.52 7.41 -6.09
N ASP A 80 -8.34 8.11 -6.87
CA ASP A 80 -9.22 9.16 -6.35
C ASP A 80 -10.28 8.59 -5.39
N TRP A 81 -10.81 7.40 -5.69
CA TRP A 81 -11.72 6.70 -4.77
C TRP A 81 -11.04 6.35 -3.46
N ILE A 82 -9.77 5.90 -3.49
CA ILE A 82 -9.01 5.59 -2.28
C ILE A 82 -8.78 6.85 -1.44
N ILE A 83 -8.39 7.96 -2.08
CA ILE A 83 -8.19 9.26 -1.41
C ILE A 83 -9.46 9.70 -0.70
N ASP A 84 -10.59 9.64 -1.40
CA ASP A 84 -11.87 10.10 -0.89
C ASP A 84 -12.40 9.12 0.19
N LYS A 85 -12.22 7.81 0.02
CA LYS A 85 -12.67 6.80 1.00
C LYS A 85 -11.89 6.85 2.31
N LEU A 86 -10.59 7.09 2.24
CA LEU A 86 -9.71 7.23 3.40
C LEU A 86 -9.68 8.67 3.95
N ASN A 87 -10.43 9.60 3.31
CA ASN A 87 -10.47 11.01 3.68
C ASN A 87 -9.07 11.64 3.82
N LEU A 88 -8.13 11.29 2.94
CA LEU A 88 -6.72 11.70 3.10
C LEU A 88 -6.53 13.22 3.00
N THR A 89 -7.35 13.89 2.19
CA THR A 89 -7.29 15.35 2.02
C THR A 89 -7.99 16.11 3.15
N ALA A 90 -9.01 15.52 3.79
CA ALA A 90 -9.81 16.17 4.83
C ALA A 90 -8.99 16.53 6.11
N ASN A 91 -7.80 15.97 6.23
CA ASN A 91 -6.92 16.18 7.37
C ASN A 91 -6.07 17.45 7.27
N PHE A 92 -6.16 18.19 6.16
CA PHE A 92 -5.36 19.39 5.95
C PHE A 92 -6.26 20.59 5.60
N ASP A 93 -5.90 21.78 6.10
CA ASP A 93 -6.81 22.95 6.06
C ASP A 93 -6.82 23.69 4.71
N ASP A 94 -5.69 23.79 4.00
CA ASP A 94 -5.64 24.39 2.64
C ASP A 94 -6.07 23.42 1.50
N ASP A 95 -6.14 23.87 0.25
CA ASP A 95 -6.28 22.96 -0.91
C ASP A 95 -4.94 22.61 -1.57
N GLN A 96 -3.92 23.43 -1.31
CA GLN A 96 -2.59 23.29 -1.88
C GLN A 96 -1.58 22.86 -0.83
N ILE A 97 -0.62 22.02 -1.23
CA ILE A 97 0.56 21.71 -0.45
C ILE A 97 1.67 22.64 -0.92
N VAL A 98 1.98 23.63 -0.09
CA VAL A 98 3.16 24.48 -0.28
C VAL A 98 4.24 23.96 0.67
N LEU A 99 5.20 23.20 0.13
CA LEU A 99 6.25 22.54 0.94
C LEU A 99 7.06 23.52 1.82
N GLY A 100 7.15 24.79 1.43
CA GLY A 100 7.83 25.84 2.20
C GLY A 100 7.05 26.44 3.38
N ASN A 101 5.76 26.11 3.55
CA ASN A 101 4.90 26.63 4.63
C ASN A 101 4.06 25.52 5.29
N LEU A 102 4.64 24.32 5.46
CA LEU A 102 3.97 23.24 6.18
C LEU A 102 4.02 23.51 7.68
N ASN A 103 2.85 23.58 8.31
CA ASN A 103 2.78 23.61 9.78
C ASN A 103 3.21 22.24 10.37
N THR A 104 3.70 22.25 11.61
CA THR A 104 4.20 21.05 12.31
C THR A 104 3.17 19.92 12.34
N ASN A 105 1.89 20.25 12.58
CA ASN A 105 0.79 19.30 12.55
C ASN A 105 0.59 18.61 11.18
N SER A 106 0.78 19.32 10.06
CA SER A 106 0.72 18.74 8.71
C SER A 106 1.88 17.79 8.46
N ILE A 107 3.07 18.09 9.00
CA ILE A 107 4.24 17.21 8.92
C ILE A 107 3.97 15.91 9.69
N TYR A 108 3.44 15.99 10.91
CA TYR A 108 3.03 14.79 11.67
C TYR A 108 1.96 13.99 10.94
N THR A 109 0.92 14.66 10.43
CA THR A 109 -0.16 14.01 9.68
C THR A 109 0.40 13.25 8.48
N PHE A 110 1.33 13.86 7.74
CA PHE A 110 2.00 13.23 6.61
C PHE A 110 2.82 12.01 7.02
N ALA A 111 3.65 12.14 8.07
CA ALA A 111 4.46 11.04 8.58
C ALA A 111 3.59 9.84 9.02
N ILE A 112 2.48 10.10 9.71
CA ILE A 112 1.55 9.05 10.16
C ILE A 112 0.90 8.34 8.98
N ILE A 113 0.46 9.08 7.96
CA ILE A 113 -0.12 8.50 6.74
C ILE A 113 0.92 7.64 6.02
N LEU A 114 2.16 8.10 5.88
CA LEU A 114 3.22 7.30 5.27
C LEU A 114 3.49 6.02 6.04
N ILE A 115 3.69 6.10 7.36
CA ILE A 115 3.96 4.94 8.21
C ILE A 115 2.81 3.94 8.11
N GLY A 116 1.57 4.40 8.31
CA GLY A 116 0.41 3.52 8.24
C GLY A 116 0.19 2.94 6.84
N GLY A 117 0.44 3.72 5.80
CA GLY A 117 0.40 3.28 4.41
C GLY A 117 1.40 2.16 4.14
N PHE A 118 2.67 2.35 4.48
CA PHE A 118 3.70 1.33 4.33
C PHE A 118 3.36 0.05 5.09
N MET A 119 2.88 0.15 6.34
CA MET A 119 2.44 -1.02 7.10
C MET A 119 1.35 -1.80 6.36
N VAL A 120 0.36 -1.12 5.75
CA VAL A 120 -0.67 -1.79 4.96
C VAL A 120 -0.06 -2.44 3.71
N ILE A 121 0.76 -1.72 2.96
CA ILE A 121 1.27 -2.17 1.65
C ILE A 121 2.25 -3.32 1.76
N ASP A 122 3.07 -3.35 2.79
CA ASP A 122 4.04 -4.42 3.01
C ASP A 122 3.35 -5.70 3.44
N ASN A 123 2.34 -5.59 4.31
CA ASN A 123 1.76 -6.75 4.98
C ASN A 123 0.52 -7.31 4.26
N PHE A 124 -0.23 -6.47 3.56
CA PHE A 124 -1.47 -6.88 2.91
C PHE A 124 -1.28 -7.90 1.76
N PRO A 125 -0.30 -7.74 0.84
CA PRO A 125 -0.01 -8.76 -0.18
C PRO A 125 0.43 -10.09 0.43
N ILE A 126 1.22 -10.04 1.50
CA ILE A 126 1.70 -11.23 2.22
C ILE A 126 0.52 -11.98 2.84
N LEU A 127 -0.39 -11.27 3.52
CA LEU A 127 -1.62 -11.87 4.07
C LEU A 127 -2.48 -12.54 2.99
N LEU A 128 -2.66 -11.88 1.85
CA LEU A 128 -3.38 -12.48 0.73
C LEU A 128 -2.69 -13.76 0.26
N MET A 129 -1.36 -13.75 0.16
CA MET A 129 -0.59 -14.92 -0.23
C MET A 129 -0.73 -16.07 0.79
N ASP A 130 -0.64 -15.78 2.08
CA ASP A 130 -0.83 -16.77 3.14
C ASP A 130 -2.24 -17.38 3.10
N LEU A 131 -3.27 -16.56 2.90
CA LEU A 131 -4.65 -17.03 2.71
C LEU A 131 -4.80 -17.91 1.47
N ILE A 132 -4.19 -17.52 0.35
CA ILE A 132 -4.20 -18.30 -0.89
C ILE A 132 -3.48 -19.64 -0.68
N ASN A 133 -2.35 -19.65 0.03
CA ASN A 133 -1.59 -20.86 0.31
C ASN A 133 -2.37 -21.82 1.21
N GLU A 134 -3.06 -21.32 2.24
CA GLU A 134 -3.99 -22.10 3.06
C GLU A 134 -5.13 -22.71 2.24
N LEU A 135 -5.69 -21.94 1.29
CA LEU A 135 -6.71 -22.48 0.38
C LEU A 135 -6.13 -23.59 -0.51
N LYS A 136 -4.94 -23.39 -1.09
CA LYS A 136 -4.26 -24.39 -1.92
C LYS A 136 -4.04 -25.70 -1.15
N LEU A 137 -3.56 -25.62 0.09
CA LEU A 137 -3.34 -26.76 0.98
C LEU A 137 -4.62 -27.56 1.20
N ARG A 138 -5.75 -26.88 1.41
CA ARG A 138 -7.05 -27.52 1.66
C ARG A 138 -7.66 -28.14 0.41
N THR A 139 -7.27 -27.68 -0.78
CA THR A 139 -7.81 -28.16 -2.07
C THR A 139 -6.93 -29.21 -2.76
N SER A 140 -5.67 -29.35 -2.36
CA SER A 140 -4.72 -30.30 -2.94
C SER A 140 -4.88 -31.69 -2.32
N ASN A 141 -4.77 -32.75 -3.13
CA ASN A 141 -4.75 -34.13 -2.61
C ASN A 141 -3.34 -34.57 -2.21
N TYR A 142 -2.31 -33.77 -2.50
CA TYR A 142 -0.94 -34.02 -2.11
C TYR A 142 -0.64 -33.34 -0.77
N SER A 143 -0.02 -34.10 0.15
CA SER A 143 0.62 -33.52 1.33
C SER A 143 1.77 -32.62 0.88
N ILE A 144 1.59 -31.32 1.01
CA ILE A 144 2.62 -30.34 0.65
C ILE A 144 3.68 -30.33 1.77
N PRO A 145 4.91 -30.85 1.56
CA PRO A 145 5.94 -30.83 2.60
C PRO A 145 6.39 -29.38 2.84
N ASN A 146 6.60 -29.00 4.11
CA ASN A 146 7.13 -27.70 4.54
C ASN A 146 6.25 -26.47 4.22
N HIS A 147 4.93 -26.65 4.06
CA HIS A 147 3.97 -25.55 3.97
C HIS A 147 3.22 -25.35 5.29
N ASP A 148 3.95 -25.28 6.41
CA ASP A 148 3.36 -24.84 7.67
C ASP A 148 3.17 -23.33 7.60
N THR A 149 1.93 -22.90 7.45
CA THR A 149 1.58 -21.49 7.60
C THR A 149 2.01 -21.07 8.99
N ASN A 150 2.96 -20.13 9.06
CA ASN A 150 3.40 -19.61 10.34
C ASN A 150 2.32 -18.67 10.87
N TYR A 151 1.35 -19.24 11.61
CA TYR A 151 0.20 -18.53 12.16
C TYR A 151 0.60 -17.33 13.03
N PHE A 152 1.79 -17.35 13.63
CA PHE A 152 2.32 -16.20 14.36
C PHE A 152 2.64 -15.05 13.41
N TRP A 153 3.41 -15.30 12.34
CA TRP A 153 3.70 -14.28 11.32
C TRP A 153 2.45 -13.81 10.59
N PHE A 154 1.52 -14.72 10.31
CA PHE A 154 0.21 -14.35 9.79
C PHE A 154 -0.51 -13.35 10.70
N ALA A 155 -0.58 -13.63 12.00
CA ALA A 155 -1.20 -12.72 12.97
C ALA A 155 -0.47 -11.38 13.07
N VAL A 156 0.86 -11.37 13.02
CA VAL A 156 1.67 -10.14 12.99
C VAL A 156 1.35 -9.30 11.75
N ASN A 157 1.34 -9.91 10.58
CA ASN A 157 1.01 -9.22 9.33
C ASN A 157 -0.42 -8.66 9.37
N PHE A 158 -1.37 -9.43 9.94
CA PHE A 158 -2.76 -9.02 10.09
C PHE A 158 -2.90 -7.81 11.01
N LEU A 159 -2.23 -7.83 12.16
CA LEU A 159 -2.19 -6.69 13.07
C LEU A 159 -1.54 -5.47 12.42
N ASN A 160 -0.46 -5.64 11.66
CA ASN A 160 0.18 -4.54 10.94
C ASN A 160 -0.77 -3.85 9.96
N VAL A 161 -1.57 -4.61 9.20
CA VAL A 161 -2.58 -4.04 8.31
C VAL A 161 -3.66 -3.29 9.08
N ILE A 162 -4.16 -3.86 10.19
CA ILE A 162 -5.18 -3.20 11.03
C ILE A 162 -4.63 -1.90 11.61
N ILE A 163 -3.44 -1.95 12.23
CA ILE A 163 -2.80 -0.79 12.84
C ILE A 163 -2.52 0.27 11.78
N GLY A 164 -1.96 -0.12 10.64
CA GLY A 164 -1.69 0.80 9.53
C GLY A 164 -2.95 1.47 9.01
N TYR A 165 -4.04 0.72 8.85
CA TYR A 165 -5.35 1.27 8.49
C TYR A 165 -5.89 2.26 9.53
N LEU A 166 -5.77 1.94 10.82
CA LEU A 166 -6.18 2.84 11.90
C LEU A 166 -5.34 4.12 11.94
N LEU A 167 -4.03 4.03 11.69
CA LEU A 167 -3.14 5.18 11.61
C LEU A 167 -3.54 6.12 10.47
N VAL A 168 -3.80 5.58 9.27
CA VAL A 168 -4.19 6.38 8.10
C VAL A 168 -5.55 7.04 8.31
N THR A 169 -6.53 6.32 8.86
CA THR A 169 -7.89 6.84 9.05
C THR A 169 -8.03 7.82 10.22
N ASN A 170 -7.19 7.68 11.26
CA ASN A 170 -7.23 8.53 12.46
C ASN A 170 -6.03 9.50 12.55
N CYS A 171 -5.36 9.78 11.43
CA CYS A 171 -4.09 10.50 11.43
C CYS A 171 -4.18 11.90 12.04
N LYS A 172 -5.28 12.63 11.86
CA LYS A 172 -5.47 13.99 12.43
C LYS A 172 -5.49 13.97 13.96
N SER A 173 -6.20 13.01 14.55
CA SER A 173 -6.26 12.84 16.02
C SER A 173 -4.88 12.52 16.57
N ILE A 174 -4.15 11.61 15.94
CA ILE A 174 -2.81 11.19 16.35
C ILE A 174 -1.81 12.34 16.18
N ALA A 175 -1.84 13.05 15.06
CA ALA A 175 -0.99 14.21 14.81
C ALA A 175 -1.19 15.29 15.87
N SER A 176 -2.43 15.61 16.20
CA SER A 176 -2.75 16.60 17.25
C SER A 176 -2.31 16.17 18.65
N PHE A 177 -2.26 14.87 18.92
CA PHE A 177 -1.75 14.34 20.19
C PHE A 177 -0.22 14.47 20.26
N LEU A 178 0.48 14.27 19.15
CA LEU A 178 1.93 14.41 19.05
C LEU A 178 2.37 15.88 19.09
N ASP A 179 1.63 16.79 18.44
CA ASP A 179 1.95 18.22 18.37
C ASP A 179 1.72 18.96 19.70
N LYS A 180 0.90 18.40 20.60
CA LYS A 180 0.64 18.97 21.94
C LYS A 180 1.75 18.68 22.96
N LYS A 181 2.77 17.90 22.61
CA LYS A 181 3.93 17.60 23.46
C LYS A 181 5.17 18.33 22.97
#